data_AF-A0A806KMG1-F1
#
_entry.id   AF-A0A806KMG1-F1
#
_cell.length_a   1.000
_cell.length_b   1.000
_cell.length_c   1.000
_cell.angle_alpha   90.00
_cell.angle_beta   90.00
_cell.angle_gamma   90.00
#
_symmetry.space_group_name_H-M   'P 1'
#
loop_
_entity.id
_entity.type
_entity.pdbx_description
1 polymer ?
#
loop_
_entity_poly.entity_id
_entity_poly.type
_entity_poly.pdbx_seq_one_letter_code
_entity_poly.pdbx_strand_id
1 'polypeptide(L)'
;MDMNAAYQTIIHEVFPKAQVVIDRFHIIQLAARALDQVRVQALKQLDDKHSRPYKIMKTNWRLFHQTAPDAKHKQFLFGLNEYVTQQEAIDIALDTEPKLKQTYETYLALHDALMVKKHPAELANLLATYEPNGTAMDMTIATLKRHKVAVLAAVTSPYSNGPIEGVNRLIKSLKRSCFGFKNQLNFFKRIYQITA
;
A
#
# COMPACT_ATOMS: atom_id res chain seq x y z
N MET A 1 -11.20 -1.73 -10.26
CA MET A 1 -10.25 -1.47 -11.36
C MET A 1 -9.05 -0.69 -10.87
N ASP A 2 -7.94 -0.71 -11.60
CA ASP A 2 -6.74 0.08 -11.27
C ASP A 2 -6.98 1.57 -11.57
N MET A 3 -6.18 2.45 -10.97
CA MET A 3 -6.20 3.91 -11.15
C MET A 3 -5.59 4.35 -12.49
N ASN A 4 -5.32 3.44 -13.42
CA ASN A 4 -4.78 3.78 -14.73
C ASN A 4 -5.82 4.59 -15.54
N ALA A 5 -5.39 5.77 -15.99
CA ALA A 5 -6.22 6.76 -16.68
C ALA A 5 -6.89 6.20 -17.96
N ALA A 6 -6.23 5.30 -18.69
CA ALA A 6 -6.74 4.79 -19.97
C ALA A 6 -8.07 4.03 -19.81
N TYR A 7 -8.24 3.28 -18.71
CA TYR A 7 -9.50 2.57 -18.46
C TYR A 7 -10.64 3.51 -18.08
N GLN A 8 -10.35 4.61 -17.38
CA GLN A 8 -11.37 5.57 -16.95
C GLN A 8 -11.98 6.32 -18.12
N THR A 9 -11.19 6.64 -19.15
CA THR A 9 -11.66 7.39 -20.32
C THR A 9 -12.70 6.60 -21.12
N ILE A 10 -12.49 5.29 -21.31
CA ILE A 10 -13.33 4.47 -22.20
C ILE A 10 -14.56 3.90 -21.47
N ILE A 11 -14.50 3.75 -20.14
CA ILE A 11 -15.58 3.08 -19.40
C ILE A 11 -16.93 3.73 -19.57
N HIS A 12 -17.03 5.05 -19.58
CA HIS A 12 -18.32 5.72 -19.74
C HIS A 12 -18.77 5.81 -21.21
N GLU A 13 -17.87 5.60 -22.18
CA GLU A 13 -18.23 5.45 -23.58
C GLU A 13 -18.91 4.08 -23.83
N VAL A 14 -18.37 3.01 -23.23
CA VAL A 14 -18.87 1.64 -23.41
C VAL A 14 -19.99 1.30 -22.41
N PHE A 15 -19.87 1.76 -21.17
CA PHE A 15 -20.81 1.52 -20.07
C PHE A 15 -21.21 2.84 -19.38
N PRO A 16 -22.10 3.64 -19.99
CA PRO A 16 -22.43 4.99 -19.50
C PRO A 16 -22.93 5.02 -18.04
N LYS A 17 -23.61 3.96 -17.60
CA LYS A 17 -24.23 3.85 -16.27
C LYS A 17 -23.38 3.09 -15.24
N ALA A 18 -22.19 2.60 -15.61
CA ALA A 18 -21.38 1.81 -14.71
C ALA A 18 -20.78 2.67 -13.59
N GLN A 19 -20.88 2.18 -12.34
CA GLN A 19 -20.16 2.77 -11.23
C GLN A 19 -18.70 2.32 -11.25
N VAL A 20 -17.79 3.27 -11.38
CA VAL A 20 -16.35 3.00 -11.30
C VAL A 20 -15.95 2.78 -9.85
N VAL A 21 -15.33 1.63 -9.58
CA VAL A 21 -14.80 1.28 -8.25
C VAL A 21 -13.30 1.03 -8.37
N ILE A 22 -12.50 1.82 -7.66
CA ILE A 22 -11.06 1.55 -7.56
C ILE A 22 -10.84 0.39 -6.59
N ASP A 23 -9.89 -0.49 -6.90
CA ASP A 23 -9.60 -1.60 -5.99
C ASP A 23 -8.89 -1.11 -4.71
N ARG A 24 -9.37 -1.57 -3.55
CA ARG A 24 -8.83 -1.23 -2.23
C ARG A 24 -7.34 -1.56 -2.11
N PHE A 25 -6.89 -2.67 -2.70
CA PHE A 25 -5.48 -3.06 -2.65
C PHE A 25 -4.60 -2.03 -3.35
N HIS A 26 -5.01 -1.48 -4.50
CA HIS A 26 -4.23 -0.45 -5.19
C HIS A 26 -4.16 0.85 -4.38
N ILE A 27 -5.21 1.19 -3.64
CA ILE A 27 -5.21 2.36 -2.74
C ILE A 27 -4.22 2.15 -1.60
N ILE A 28 -4.29 1.02 -0.89
CA ILE A 28 -3.36 0.70 0.21
C ILE A 28 -1.93 0.59 -0.30
N GLN A 29 -1.72 -0.04 -1.46
CA GLN A 29 -0.40 -0.17 -2.07
C GLN A 29 0.19 1.20 -2.45
N LEU A 30 -0.63 2.14 -2.92
CA LEU A 30 -0.18 3.50 -3.23
C LEU A 30 0.28 4.21 -1.95
N ALA A 31 -0.50 4.13 -0.86
CA ALA A 31 -0.14 4.71 0.42
C ALA A 31 1.10 4.05 1.05
N ALA A 32 1.20 2.73 0.99
CA ALA A 32 2.36 1.97 1.47
C ALA A 32 3.66 2.38 0.75
N ARG A 33 3.61 2.58 -0.58
CA ARG A 33 4.76 3.07 -1.35
C ARG A 33 5.16 4.48 -0.94
N ALA A 34 4.20 5.37 -0.69
CA ALA A 34 4.49 6.71 -0.21
C ALA A 34 5.16 6.68 1.17
N LEU A 35 4.65 5.87 2.10
CA LEU A 35 5.27 5.64 3.41
C LEU A 35 6.71 5.14 3.28
N ASP A 36 6.97 4.18 2.40
CA ASP A 36 8.32 3.67 2.15
C ASP A 36 9.26 4.75 1.58
N GLN A 37 8.77 5.62 0.69
CA GLN A 37 9.57 6.73 0.17
C GLN A 37 9.97 7.71 1.27
N VAL A 38 9.01 8.09 2.14
CA VAL A 38 9.28 8.99 3.26
C VAL A 38 10.25 8.35 4.26
N ARG A 39 10.06 7.06 4.59
CA ARG A 39 10.97 6.30 5.44
C ARG A 39 12.39 6.25 4.87
N VAL A 40 12.55 6.01 3.58
CA VAL A 40 13.87 5.98 2.93
C VAL A 40 14.50 7.37 2.88
N GLN A 41 13.71 8.44 2.71
CA GLN A 41 14.21 9.82 2.80
C GLN A 41 14.71 10.14 4.21
N ALA A 42 13.91 9.83 5.24
CA ALA A 42 14.30 9.95 6.65
C ALA A 42 15.58 9.15 6.96
N LEU A 43 15.66 7.89 6.52
CA LEU A 43 16.85 7.06 6.70
C LEU A 43 18.12 7.68 6.10
N LYS A 44 18.00 8.40 4.97
CA LYS A 44 19.14 9.06 4.31
C LYS A 44 19.61 10.33 5.01
N GLN A 45 18.76 10.93 5.86
CA GLN A 45 19.11 12.11 6.66
C GLN A 45 19.88 11.73 7.94
N LEU A 46 19.84 10.45 8.33
CA LEU A 46 20.61 9.95 9.47
C LEU A 46 22.06 9.65 9.07
N ASP A 47 23.00 10.43 9.60
CA ASP A 47 24.42 10.22 9.39
C ASP A 47 24.93 8.95 10.11
N ASP A 48 24.45 8.71 11.34
CA ASP A 48 24.83 7.54 12.13
C ASP A 48 24.08 6.27 11.71
N LYS A 49 24.79 5.42 10.97
CA LYS A 49 24.31 4.11 10.50
C LYS A 49 24.19 3.05 11.60
N HIS A 50 24.70 3.33 12.79
CA HIS A 50 24.61 2.43 13.94
C HIS A 50 23.50 2.83 14.92
N SER A 51 22.91 4.01 14.74
CA SER A 51 21.79 4.49 15.54
C SER A 51 20.60 3.52 15.51
N ARG A 52 19.87 3.47 16.63
CA ARG A 52 18.62 2.68 16.76
C ARG A 52 17.59 3.05 15.67
N PRO A 53 17.24 4.33 15.42
CA PRO A 53 16.30 4.69 14.36
C PRO A 53 16.76 4.24 12.97
N TYR A 54 18.06 4.36 12.64
CA TYR A 54 18.58 3.89 11.35
C TYR A 54 18.37 2.39 11.16
N LYS A 55 18.73 1.58 12.16
CA LYS A 55 18.58 0.12 12.12
C LYS A 55 17.12 -0.30 12.00
N ILE A 56 16.21 0.40 12.68
CA ILE A 56 14.77 0.12 12.61
C ILE A 56 14.23 0.46 11.21
N MET A 57 14.51 1.67 10.71
CA MET A 57 14.07 2.12 9.39
C MET A 57 14.69 1.33 8.24
N LYS A 58 15.87 0.71 8.42
CA LYS A 58 16.56 -0.08 7.38
C LYS A 58 16.26 -1.58 7.47
N THR A 59 16.51 -2.19 8.61
CA THR A 59 16.47 -3.65 8.77
C THR A 59 15.06 -4.11 9.14
N ASN A 60 14.41 -3.41 10.06
CA ASN A 60 13.09 -3.76 10.59
C ASN A 60 11.95 -2.97 9.91
N TRP A 61 12.17 -2.48 8.68
CA TRP A 61 11.24 -1.60 7.97
C TRP A 61 9.84 -2.20 7.74
N ARG A 62 9.71 -3.53 7.78
CA ARG A 62 8.43 -4.21 7.60
C ARG A 62 7.46 -3.95 8.76
N LEU A 63 7.96 -3.55 9.93
CA LEU A 63 7.15 -3.18 11.09
C LEU A 63 6.19 -2.02 10.76
N PHE A 64 6.62 -1.07 9.93
CA PHE A 64 5.78 0.06 9.49
C PHE A 64 4.58 -0.33 8.60
N HIS A 65 4.52 -1.59 8.14
CA HIS A 65 3.38 -2.09 7.34
C HIS A 65 2.44 -2.99 8.15
N GLN A 66 2.71 -3.19 9.44
CA GLN A 66 1.83 -3.92 10.34
C GLN A 66 0.72 -3.01 10.86
N THR A 67 -0.51 -3.52 10.85
CA THR A 67 -1.71 -2.80 11.27
C THR A 67 -1.93 -2.84 12.78
N ALA A 68 -1.38 -3.85 13.44
CA ALA A 68 -1.46 -4.06 14.88
C ALA A 68 -0.11 -4.62 15.38
N PRO A 69 0.94 -3.79 15.45
CA PRO A 69 2.23 -4.20 16.01
C PRO A 69 2.07 -4.63 17.48
N ASP A 70 2.77 -5.69 17.88
CA ASP A 70 2.74 -6.18 19.25
C ASP A 70 3.40 -5.17 20.20
N ALA A 71 2.61 -4.64 21.13
CA ALA A 71 3.04 -3.73 22.18
C ALA A 71 3.26 -4.41 23.54
N LYS A 72 2.92 -5.70 23.69
CA LYS A 72 2.94 -6.42 24.96
C LYS A 72 4.15 -7.32 25.11
N HIS A 73 4.50 -8.06 24.06
CA HIS A 73 5.57 -9.06 24.14
C HIS A 73 6.86 -8.53 23.53
N LYS A 74 7.94 -8.54 24.33
CA LYS A 74 9.28 -8.22 23.83
C LYS A 74 9.82 -9.38 23.02
N GLN A 75 10.41 -9.07 21.88
CA GLN A 75 11.08 -10.03 21.02
C GLN A 75 12.45 -9.50 20.61
N PHE A 76 13.38 -10.41 20.33
CA PHE A 76 14.70 -10.02 19.85
C PHE A 76 14.59 -9.50 18.41
N LEU A 77 14.89 -8.21 18.19
CA LEU A 77 14.89 -7.61 16.85
C LEU A 77 16.30 -7.64 16.25
N PHE A 78 16.48 -8.47 15.23
CA PHE A 78 17.72 -8.53 14.46
C PHE A 78 18.06 -7.17 13.84
N GLY A 79 19.34 -6.79 13.89
CA GLY A 79 19.84 -5.50 13.42
C GLY A 79 19.85 -4.42 14.51
N LEU A 80 18.80 -4.34 15.34
CA LEU A 80 18.83 -3.58 16.59
C LEU A 80 19.68 -4.31 17.64
N ASN A 81 19.56 -5.65 17.67
CA ASN A 81 20.20 -6.58 18.60
C ASN A 81 19.76 -6.39 20.06
N GLU A 82 18.47 -6.08 20.24
CA GLU A 82 17.84 -5.81 21.54
C GLU A 82 16.50 -6.53 21.64
N TYR A 83 16.07 -6.82 22.88
CA TYR A 83 14.70 -7.26 23.16
C TYR A 83 13.80 -6.05 23.37
N VAL A 84 12.93 -5.79 22.40
CA VAL A 84 11.97 -4.68 22.40
C VAL A 84 10.64 -5.16 21.84
N THR A 85 9.55 -4.47 22.14
CA THR A 85 8.27 -4.71 21.48
C THR A 85 8.29 -4.13 20.06
N GLN A 86 7.36 -4.57 19.20
CA GLN A 86 7.26 -4.02 17.84
C GLN A 86 6.85 -2.55 17.87
N GLN A 87 5.94 -2.20 18.79
CA GLN A 87 5.50 -0.82 19.00
C GLN A 87 6.66 0.07 19.49
N GLU A 88 7.41 -0.36 20.50
CA GLU A 88 8.59 0.36 21.00
C GLU A 88 9.59 0.65 19.87
N ALA A 89 9.83 -0.33 18.98
CA ALA A 89 10.72 -0.13 17.84
C ALA A 89 10.17 0.91 16.86
N ILE A 90 8.89 0.85 16.51
CA ILE A 90 8.26 1.84 15.64
C ILE A 90 8.35 3.24 16.27
N ASP A 91 8.02 3.38 17.55
CA ASP A 91 8.01 4.64 18.28
C ASP A 91 9.39 5.31 18.27
N ILE A 92 10.47 4.55 18.50
CA ILE A 92 11.85 5.07 18.42
C ILE A 92 12.13 5.75 17.08
N ALA A 93 11.69 5.15 15.97
CA ALA A 93 11.88 5.70 14.64
C ALA A 93 10.95 6.90 14.37
N LEU A 94 9.69 6.83 14.80
CA LEU A 94 8.70 7.89 14.56
C LEU A 94 8.97 9.15 15.39
N ASP A 95 9.47 9.00 16.62
CA ASP A 95 9.81 10.13 17.49
C ASP A 95 11.07 10.87 17.02
N THR A 96 11.90 10.22 16.20
CA THR A 96 13.06 10.87 15.58
C THR A 96 12.65 11.74 14.38
N GLU A 97 11.59 11.36 13.66
CA GLU A 97 11.24 11.93 12.34
C GLU A 97 9.74 12.30 12.25
N PRO A 98 9.36 13.56 12.56
CA PRO A 98 7.96 13.98 12.63
C PRO A 98 7.19 13.79 11.31
N LYS A 99 7.84 14.00 10.17
CA LYS A 99 7.22 13.78 8.85
C LYS A 99 6.90 12.31 8.60
N LEU A 100 7.76 11.41 9.06
CA LEU A 100 7.52 9.98 8.98
C LEU A 100 6.36 9.58 9.89
N LYS A 101 6.27 10.13 11.11
CA LYS A 101 5.17 9.91 12.05
C LYS A 101 3.82 10.28 11.46
N GLN A 102 3.67 11.51 10.96
CA GLN A 102 2.43 11.95 10.32
C GLN A 102 2.07 11.08 9.09
N THR A 103 3.07 10.66 8.31
CA THR A 103 2.87 9.79 7.14
C THR A 103 2.38 8.40 7.55
N TYR A 104 2.97 7.84 8.62
CA TYR A 104 2.59 6.54 9.16
C TYR A 104 1.17 6.55 9.75
N GLU A 105 0.82 7.57 10.52
CA GLU A 105 -0.54 7.77 11.06
C GLU A 105 -1.57 7.90 9.94
N THR A 106 -1.25 8.67 8.89
CA THR A 106 -2.11 8.81 7.70
C THR A 106 -2.30 7.46 6.99
N TYR A 107 -1.24 6.68 6.85
CA TYR A 107 -1.30 5.34 6.26
C TYR A 107 -2.19 4.39 7.08
N LEU A 108 -2.04 4.36 8.41
CA LEU A 108 -2.88 3.55 9.28
C LEU A 108 -4.36 3.98 9.22
N ALA A 109 -4.63 5.29 9.23
CA ALA A 109 -5.99 5.81 9.10
C ALA A 109 -6.64 5.44 7.77
N LEU A 110 -5.89 5.51 6.65
CA LEU A 110 -6.33 5.03 5.35
C LEU A 110 -6.65 3.53 5.39
N HIS A 111 -5.76 2.73 5.98
CA HIS A 111 -5.95 1.29 6.11
C HIS A 111 -7.19 0.94 6.93
N ASP A 112 -7.36 1.56 8.10
CA ASP A 112 -8.50 1.34 9.00
C ASP A 112 -9.83 1.67 8.31
N ALA A 113 -9.92 2.84 7.67
CA ALA A 113 -11.12 3.29 6.97
C ALA A 113 -11.50 2.38 5.79
N LEU A 114 -10.52 1.83 5.07
CA LEU A 114 -10.73 1.00 3.88
C LEU A 114 -10.98 -0.48 4.17
N MET A 115 -10.28 -1.05 5.16
CA MET A 115 -10.21 -2.50 5.36
C MET A 115 -10.95 -2.98 6.62
N VAL A 116 -10.91 -2.20 7.70
CA VAL A 116 -11.41 -2.62 9.01
C VAL A 116 -12.82 -2.11 9.21
N LYS A 117 -12.97 -0.79 9.29
CA LYS A 117 -14.25 -0.13 9.60
C LYS A 117 -15.20 -0.06 8.41
N LYS A 118 -14.65 0.05 7.20
CA LYS A 118 -15.40 0.20 5.95
C LYS A 118 -16.43 1.35 6.01
N HIS A 119 -16.05 2.49 6.59
CA HIS A 119 -16.91 3.66 6.74
C HIS A 119 -16.50 4.78 5.75
N PRO A 120 -17.30 5.07 4.70
CA PRO A 120 -16.97 6.08 3.70
C PRO A 120 -16.82 7.50 4.28
N ALA A 121 -17.58 7.82 5.34
CA ALA A 121 -17.56 9.13 5.98
C ALA A 121 -16.20 9.42 6.63
N GLU A 122 -15.60 8.44 7.31
CA GLU A 122 -14.28 8.59 7.92
C GLU A 122 -13.21 8.80 6.85
N LEU A 123 -13.25 8.03 5.75
CA LEU A 123 -12.31 8.21 4.64
C LEU A 123 -12.49 9.59 3.98
N ALA A 124 -13.73 10.04 3.80
CA ALA A 124 -14.01 11.37 3.25
C ALA A 124 -13.48 12.48 4.15
N ASN A 125 -13.63 12.33 5.47
CA ASN A 125 -13.12 13.27 6.46
C ASN A 125 -11.58 13.29 6.46
N LEU A 126 -10.94 12.13 6.51
CA LEU A 126 -9.49 11.99 6.44
C LEU A 126 -8.90 12.69 5.20
N LEU A 127 -9.51 12.49 4.04
CA LEU A 127 -9.09 13.17 2.83
C LEU A 127 -9.30 14.68 2.94
N ALA A 128 -10.40 15.15 3.52
CA ALA A 128 -10.71 16.58 3.64
C ALA A 128 -9.77 17.30 4.62
N THR A 129 -9.46 16.70 5.76
CA THR A 129 -8.65 17.31 6.84
C THR A 129 -7.15 17.09 6.68
N TYR A 130 -6.72 16.33 5.66
CA TYR A 130 -5.30 16.09 5.43
C TYR A 130 -4.56 17.39 5.06
N GLU A 131 -3.55 17.72 5.86
CA GLU A 131 -2.64 18.83 5.63
C GLU A 131 -1.33 18.36 4.98
N PRO A 132 -0.98 18.89 3.79
CA PRO A 132 0.27 18.55 3.11
C PRO A 132 1.51 18.96 3.92
N ASN A 133 2.54 18.12 3.91
CA ASN A 133 3.79 18.36 4.66
C ASN A 133 5.07 18.23 3.81
N GLY A 134 4.92 18.21 2.48
CA GLY A 134 6.01 18.10 1.52
C GLY A 134 6.55 16.68 1.36
N THR A 135 5.70 15.66 1.57
CA THR A 135 6.08 14.25 1.46
C THR A 135 5.44 13.58 0.25
N ALA A 136 5.90 12.36 -0.07
CA ALA A 136 5.27 11.54 -1.10
C ALA A 136 3.79 11.21 -0.80
N MET A 137 3.36 11.31 0.46
CA MET A 137 1.97 11.09 0.86
C MET A 137 1.03 12.17 0.32
N ASP A 138 1.51 13.41 0.15
CA ASP A 138 0.73 14.51 -0.43
C ASP A 138 0.20 14.15 -1.81
N MET A 139 1.06 13.54 -2.64
CA MET A 139 0.70 13.10 -3.99
C MET A 139 -0.29 11.93 -3.97
N THR A 140 -0.14 11.01 -3.03
CA THR A 140 -1.11 9.92 -2.82
C THR A 140 -2.47 10.50 -2.46
N ILE A 141 -2.55 11.37 -1.47
CA ILE A 141 -3.82 11.99 -1.04
C ILE A 141 -4.43 12.83 -2.17
N ALA A 142 -3.62 13.59 -2.92
CA ALA A 142 -4.10 14.33 -4.10
C ALA A 142 -4.71 13.41 -5.16
N THR A 143 -4.09 12.24 -5.40
CA THR A 143 -4.61 11.22 -6.32
C THR A 143 -5.94 10.64 -5.81
N LEU A 144 -6.03 10.33 -4.52
CA LEU A 144 -7.27 9.84 -3.92
C LEU A 144 -8.38 10.89 -3.95
N LYS A 145 -8.06 12.17 -3.71
CA LYS A 145 -8.99 13.30 -3.86
C LYS A 145 -9.50 13.43 -5.30
N ARG A 146 -8.62 13.29 -6.30
CA ARG A 146 -9.00 13.33 -7.72
C ARG A 146 -9.99 12.22 -8.08
N HIS A 147 -9.82 11.03 -7.51
CA HIS A 147 -10.71 9.88 -7.75
C HIS A 147 -11.68 9.62 -6.59
N LYS A 148 -12.06 10.65 -5.82
CA LYS A 148 -12.82 10.52 -4.57
C LYS A 148 -14.06 9.64 -4.69
N VAL A 149 -14.86 9.82 -5.73
CA VAL A 149 -16.10 9.04 -5.94
C VAL A 149 -15.81 7.55 -6.04
N ALA A 150 -14.82 7.16 -6.84
CA ALA A 150 -14.44 5.76 -7.04
C ALA A 150 -13.71 5.15 -5.84
N VAL A 151 -12.97 5.98 -5.08
CA VAL A 151 -12.31 5.58 -3.83
C VAL A 151 -13.34 5.34 -2.72
N LEU A 152 -14.34 6.20 -2.57
CA LEU A 152 -15.41 6.00 -1.59
C LEU A 152 -16.28 4.77 -1.93
N ALA A 153 -16.53 4.53 -3.21
CA ALA A 153 -17.23 3.32 -3.66
C ALA A 153 -16.44 2.03 -3.34
N ALA A 154 -15.11 2.11 -3.26
CA ALA A 154 -14.25 0.97 -2.90
C ALA A 154 -14.51 0.47 -1.48
N VAL A 155 -14.85 1.38 -0.57
CA VAL A 155 -15.10 1.09 0.84
C VAL A 155 -16.31 0.16 1.00
N THR A 156 -17.40 0.44 0.28
CA THR A 156 -18.66 -0.32 0.35
C THR A 156 -18.69 -1.52 -0.58
N SER A 157 -17.74 -1.63 -1.51
CA SER A 157 -17.73 -2.72 -2.48
C SER A 157 -17.39 -4.07 -1.82
N PRO A 158 -18.17 -5.14 -2.09
CA PRO A 158 -17.81 -6.49 -1.66
C PRO A 158 -16.70 -7.08 -2.53
N TYR A 159 -16.48 -6.53 -3.73
CA TYR A 159 -15.55 -7.08 -4.70
C TYR A 159 -14.10 -6.75 -4.37
N SER A 160 -13.20 -7.63 -4.79
CA SER A 160 -11.77 -7.39 -4.78
C SER A 160 -11.14 -7.98 -6.03
N ASN A 161 -10.07 -7.35 -6.51
CA ASN A 161 -9.22 -7.87 -7.57
C ASN A 161 -8.35 -9.05 -7.11
N GLY A 162 -8.44 -9.49 -5.85
CA GLY A 162 -7.60 -10.55 -5.28
C GLY A 162 -7.55 -11.83 -6.14
N PRO A 163 -8.69 -12.42 -6.55
CA PRO A 163 -8.70 -13.58 -7.43
C PRO A 163 -8.01 -13.32 -8.78
N ILE A 164 -8.27 -12.17 -9.40
CA ILE A 164 -7.66 -11.77 -10.67
C ILE A 164 -6.14 -11.59 -10.52
N GLU A 165 -5.69 -10.97 -9.44
CA GLU A 165 -4.27 -10.82 -9.12
C GLU A 165 -3.60 -12.16 -8.84
N GLY A 166 -4.31 -13.11 -8.23
CA GLY A 166 -3.87 -14.49 -8.06
C GLY A 166 -3.60 -15.17 -9.41
N VAL A 167 -4.55 -15.07 -10.34
CA VAL A 167 -4.39 -15.57 -11.72
C VAL A 167 -3.23 -14.85 -12.43
N ASN A 168 -3.14 -13.53 -12.33
CA ASN A 168 -2.06 -12.75 -12.93
C ASN A 168 -0.68 -13.17 -12.39
N ARG A 169 -0.57 -13.45 -11.08
CA ARG A 169 0.66 -13.98 -10.46
C ARG A 169 0.99 -15.36 -10.98
N LEU A 170 0.01 -16.25 -11.12
CA LEU A 170 0.19 -17.59 -11.67
C LEU A 170 0.73 -17.52 -13.11
N ILE A 171 0.13 -16.67 -13.97
CA ILE A 171 0.58 -16.45 -15.35
C ILE A 171 2.01 -15.89 -15.40
N LYS A 172 2.32 -14.91 -14.54
CA LYS A 172 3.69 -14.36 -14.43
C LYS A 172 4.70 -15.40 -13.93
N SER A 173 4.27 -16.32 -13.07
CA SER A 173 5.10 -17.44 -12.60
C SER A 173 5.38 -18.41 -13.74
N LEU A 174 4.34 -18.85 -14.47
CA LEU A 174 4.47 -19.69 -15.65
C LEU A 174 5.47 -19.10 -16.67
N LYS A 175 5.29 -17.81 -17.02
CA LYS A 175 6.18 -17.13 -17.97
C LYS A 175 7.64 -17.15 -17.50
N ARG A 176 7.90 -16.97 -16.21
CA ARG A 176 9.26 -17.01 -15.64
C ARG A 176 9.83 -18.43 -15.66
N SER A 177 9.07 -19.43 -15.23
CA SER A 177 9.53 -20.83 -15.20
C SER A 177 9.85 -21.38 -16.59
N CYS A 178 9.15 -20.91 -17.62
CA CYS A 178 9.39 -21.31 -19.00
C CYS A 178 10.45 -20.45 -19.73
N PHE A 179 11.06 -19.46 -19.07
CA PHE A 179 11.98 -18.48 -19.69
C PHE A 179 11.37 -17.73 -20.88
N GLY A 180 10.05 -17.48 -20.81
CA GLY A 180 9.28 -16.86 -21.89
C GLY A 180 8.72 -17.87 -22.90
N PHE A 181 7.94 -17.36 -23.85
CA PHE A 181 7.32 -18.16 -24.90
C PHE A 181 7.62 -17.51 -26.25
N LYS A 182 8.12 -18.29 -27.21
CA LYS A 182 8.32 -17.82 -28.59
C LYS A 182 7.00 -17.68 -29.34
N ASN A 183 6.04 -18.56 -29.07
CA ASN A 183 4.74 -18.61 -29.72
C ASN A 183 3.64 -18.20 -28.73
N GLN A 184 2.90 -17.15 -29.08
CA GLN A 184 1.85 -16.58 -28.24
C GLN A 184 0.62 -17.51 -28.10
N LEU A 185 0.29 -18.27 -29.14
CA LEU A 185 -0.79 -19.26 -29.07
C LEU A 185 -0.47 -20.36 -28.05
N ASN A 186 0.78 -20.83 -28.02
CA ASN A 186 1.21 -21.81 -27.03
C ASN A 186 1.19 -21.24 -25.61
N PHE A 187 1.52 -19.95 -25.45
CA PHE A 187 1.37 -19.27 -24.17
C PHE A 187 -0.09 -19.24 -23.70
N PHE A 188 -1.03 -18.84 -24.57
CA PHE A 188 -2.46 -18.82 -24.23
C PHE A 188 -3.03 -20.21 -23.93
N LYS A 189 -2.67 -21.23 -24.72
CA LYS A 189 -3.05 -22.62 -24.44
C LYS A 189 -2.59 -23.05 -23.04
N ARG A 190 -1.37 -22.67 -22.66
CA ARG A 190 -0.82 -23.02 -21.35
C ARG A 190 -1.48 -22.24 -20.22
N ILE A 191 -1.83 -20.97 -20.42
CA ILE A 191 -2.65 -20.20 -19.47
C ILE A 191 -3.99 -20.90 -19.26
N TYR A 192 -4.70 -21.23 -20.35
CA TYR A 192 -6.00 -21.89 -20.25
C TYR A 192 -5.94 -23.18 -19.43
N GLN A 193 -4.91 -24.01 -19.64
CA GLN A 193 -4.72 -25.26 -18.90
C GLN A 193 -4.49 -25.09 -17.39
N ILE A 194 -4.00 -23.93 -16.93
CA ILE A 194 -3.70 -23.70 -15.50
C ILE A 194 -4.73 -22.82 -14.80
N THR A 195 -5.66 -22.23 -15.56
CA THR A 195 -6.73 -21.36 -15.02
C THR A 195 -8.14 -21.94 -15.18
N ALA A 196 -8.30 -22.99 -15.99
CA ALA A 196 -9.53 -23.76 -16.12
C ALA A 196 -9.65 -24.78 -14.98
#